data_AF-G0VFV4-F1
#
_entry.id   AF-G0VFV4-F1
#
_cell.length_a   1.000
_cell.length_b   1.000
_cell.length_c   1.000
_cell.angle_alpha   90.00
_cell.angle_beta   90.00
_cell.angle_gamma   90.00
#
_symmetry.space_group_name_H-M   'P 1'
#
loop_
_entity.id
_entity.type
_entity.pdbx_description
1 polymer ?
#
loop_
_entity_poly.entity_id
_entity_poly.type
_entity_poly.pdbx_seq_one_letter_code
_entity_poly.pdbx_strand_id
1 'polypeptide(L)'
;MGDDKLTVKLPQIILDSNLRFADSAQDKDDKESLSQLTINRQRCVNPTLVDSFLRLLRHGSDDVLKQRLNMYSRDEEMNKCEVVKEELYENWNIRLDIINFCEEQSRQIKETLDLKYGSNASLSEHKIDPRIDPYAARDQLDSQEAKYAEWKKVKQWVQNNSEIESILQGTSDKILRQKCNQNTDYLKQFYDTFQKK
;
A
#
# COMPACT_ATOMS: atom_id res chain seq x y z
N MET A 1 -9.39 4.74 -19.10
CA MET A 1 -8.09 4.06 -19.33
C MET A 1 -7.17 4.60 -18.26
N GLY A 2 -7.14 3.94 -17.09
CA GLY A 2 -6.27 4.35 -15.99
C GLY A 2 -4.83 3.92 -16.26
N ASP A 3 -3.87 4.67 -15.75
CA ASP A 3 -2.45 4.39 -15.97
C ASP A 3 -2.10 2.97 -15.49
N ASP A 4 -1.47 2.18 -16.35
CA ASP A 4 -1.07 0.80 -16.04
C ASP A 4 0.10 0.72 -15.03
N LYS A 5 0.66 1.89 -14.68
CA LYS A 5 1.88 2.02 -13.88
C LYS A 5 1.79 3.24 -12.98
N LEU A 6 2.05 3.04 -11.70
CA LEU A 6 2.30 4.10 -10.72
C LEU A 6 3.79 4.12 -10.42
N THR A 7 4.41 5.29 -10.40
CA THR A 7 5.82 5.41 -10.03
C THR A 7 5.97 6.37 -8.86
N VAL A 8 6.48 5.85 -7.75
CA VAL A 8 6.64 6.59 -6.50
C VAL A 8 8.12 6.73 -6.17
N LYS A 9 8.51 7.87 -5.60
CA LYS A 9 9.87 8.12 -5.14
C LYS A 9 9.95 8.05 -3.62
N LEU A 10 11.03 7.50 -3.10
CA LEU A 10 11.36 7.54 -1.69
C LEU A 10 11.73 8.97 -1.29
N PRO A 11 11.16 9.50 -0.19
CA PRO A 11 11.64 10.73 0.40
C PRO A 11 13.10 10.60 0.79
N GLN A 12 13.93 11.58 0.44
CA GLN A 12 15.38 11.56 0.69
C GLN A 12 15.73 11.38 2.17
N ILE A 13 14.81 11.75 3.06
CA ILE A 13 14.96 11.74 4.51
C ILE A 13 14.95 10.31 5.11
N ILE A 14 14.52 9.31 4.35
CA ILE A 14 14.54 7.88 4.77
C ILE A 14 15.85 7.20 4.39
N LEU A 15 16.61 7.79 3.46
CA LEU A 15 17.94 7.32 3.11
C LEU A 15 18.91 7.77 4.21
N ASP A 16 19.08 6.95 5.23
CA ASP A 16 20.18 7.12 6.19
C ASP A 16 21.49 7.26 5.40
N SER A 17 22.19 8.37 5.60
CA SER A 17 23.49 8.64 4.94
C SER A 17 24.56 7.59 5.29
N ASN A 18 24.27 6.73 6.29
CA ASN A 18 25.12 5.67 6.79
C ASN A 18 24.80 4.27 6.24
N LEU A 19 23.69 4.09 5.51
CA LEU A 19 23.41 2.84 4.80
C LEU A 19 24.20 2.80 3.48
N ARG A 20 25.53 2.64 3.59
CA ARG A 20 26.36 2.21 2.46
C ARG A 20 26.18 0.70 2.30
N PHE A 21 25.29 0.30 1.41
CA PHE A 21 25.24 -1.08 0.95
C PHE A 21 26.56 -1.38 0.25
N ALA A 22 27.28 -2.39 0.73
CA ALA A 22 28.57 -2.78 0.18
C ALA A 22 28.43 -3.04 -1.32
N ASP A 23 29.23 -2.33 -2.12
CA ASP A 23 29.36 -2.48 -3.56
C ASP A 23 29.78 -3.94 -3.88
N SER A 24 28.82 -4.84 -4.06
CA SER A 24 29.06 -6.06 -4.81
C SER A 24 29.07 -5.66 -6.29
N ALA A 25 30.27 -5.35 -6.75
CA ALA A 25 30.61 -5.06 -8.12
C ALA A 25 30.21 -6.22 -9.04
N GLN A 26 29.11 -6.04 -9.80
CA GLN A 26 28.88 -6.55 -11.16
C GLN A 26 27.42 -6.28 -11.54
N ASP A 27 27.10 -5.03 -11.88
CA ASP A 27 26.19 -4.67 -12.97
C ASP A 27 26.09 -3.14 -13.04
N LYS A 28 26.57 -2.57 -14.14
CA LYS A 28 26.74 -1.12 -14.32
C LYS A 28 25.50 -0.41 -14.85
N ASP A 29 24.40 -1.12 -15.09
CA ASP A 29 23.12 -0.55 -15.55
C ASP A 29 22.05 -0.45 -14.44
N ASP A 30 22.22 -1.11 -13.29
CA ASP A 30 21.26 -1.06 -12.16
C ASP A 30 21.61 0.01 -11.12
N LYS A 31 22.35 1.05 -11.53
CA LYS A 31 22.70 2.19 -10.66
C LYS A 31 21.61 3.27 -10.63
N GLU A 32 20.44 2.98 -11.19
CA GLU A 32 19.24 3.83 -11.10
C GLU A 32 18.39 3.45 -9.87
N SER A 33 19.03 3.68 -8.71
CA SER A 33 18.43 4.07 -7.44
C SER A 33 17.36 3.17 -6.79
N LEU A 34 17.68 2.72 -5.58
CA LEU A 34 16.70 2.39 -4.53
C LEU A 34 15.76 3.56 -4.18
N SER A 35 15.72 4.65 -4.96
CA SER A 35 14.95 5.86 -4.69
C SER A 35 13.58 5.89 -5.36
N GLN A 36 13.25 4.91 -6.20
CA GLN A 36 12.02 4.90 -6.97
C GLN A 36 11.46 3.49 -7.12
N LEU A 37 10.15 3.33 -6.91
CA LEU A 37 9.42 2.09 -7.09
C LEU A 37 8.35 2.29 -8.17
N THR A 38 8.42 1.46 -9.21
CA THR A 38 7.37 1.38 -10.24
C THR A 38 6.46 0.20 -9.95
N ILE A 39 5.19 0.51 -9.71
CA ILE A 39 4.13 -0.44 -9.38
C ILE A 39 3.26 -0.62 -10.61
N ASN A 40 2.98 -1.88 -10.93
CA ASN A 40 2.05 -2.27 -11.98
C ASN A 40 1.11 -3.35 -11.41
N ARG A 41 0.15 -3.79 -12.22
CA ARG A 41 -0.79 -4.86 -11.83
C ARG A 41 -0.10 -6.13 -11.31
N GLN A 42 0.99 -6.57 -11.94
CA GLN A 42 1.73 -7.76 -11.52
C GLN A 42 2.37 -7.59 -10.14
N ARG A 43 2.84 -6.38 -9.82
CA ARG A 43 3.37 -6.04 -8.49
C ARG A 43 2.28 -5.97 -7.41
N CYS A 44 1.03 -5.66 -7.76
CA CYS A 44 -0.08 -5.78 -6.80
C CYS A 44 -0.45 -7.25 -6.53
N VAL A 45 -0.37 -8.12 -7.54
CA VAL A 45 -0.61 -9.58 -7.40
C VAL A 45 0.49 -10.27 -6.60
N ASN A 46 1.74 -9.84 -6.81
CA ASN A 46 2.90 -10.29 -6.05
C ASN A 46 3.55 -9.10 -5.29
N PRO A 47 3.02 -8.78 -4.09
CA PRO A 47 3.36 -7.55 -3.39
C PRO A 47 4.68 -7.57 -2.62
N THR A 48 5.53 -8.61 -2.72
CA THR A 48 6.74 -8.73 -1.88
C THR A 48 7.64 -7.49 -1.90
N LEU A 49 7.84 -6.89 -3.08
CA LEU A 49 8.63 -5.66 -3.21
C LEU A 49 7.88 -4.44 -2.66
N VAL A 50 6.57 -4.37 -2.90
CA VAL A 50 5.69 -3.31 -2.39
C VAL A 50 5.65 -3.34 -0.86
N ASP A 51 5.52 -4.52 -0.26
CA ASP A 51 5.54 -4.72 1.20
C ASP A 51 6.86 -4.27 1.81
N SER A 52 7.98 -4.62 1.17
CA SER A 52 9.31 -4.19 1.62
C SER A 52 9.46 -2.66 1.56
N PHE A 53 8.92 -2.04 0.51
CA PHE A 53 8.91 -0.59 0.34
C PHE A 53 8.00 0.11 1.36
N LEU A 54 6.77 -0.35 1.54
CA LEU A 54 5.84 0.17 2.55
C LEU A 54 6.42 0.04 3.95
N ARG A 55 7.07 -1.09 4.27
CA ARG A 55 7.76 -1.29 5.55
C ARG A 55 8.87 -0.26 5.76
N LEU A 56 9.68 0.01 4.72
CA LEU A 56 10.73 1.03 4.79
C LEU A 56 10.13 2.42 5.03
N LEU A 57 9.06 2.78 4.32
CA LEU A 57 8.36 4.05 4.50
C LEU A 57 7.84 4.20 5.94
N ARG A 58 7.13 3.19 6.45
CA ARG A 58 6.56 3.19 7.81
C ARG A 58 7.65 3.31 8.87
N HIS A 59 8.76 2.60 8.67
CA HIS A 59 9.89 2.67 9.59
C HIS A 59 10.55 4.06 9.59
N GLY A 60 10.74 4.64 8.41
CA GLY A 60 11.37 5.94 8.22
C GLY A 60 10.51 7.12 8.71
N SER A 61 9.19 6.97 8.78
CA SER A 61 8.27 8.04 9.22
C SER A 61 7.67 7.81 10.60
N ASP A 62 6.92 6.72 10.79
CA ASP A 62 6.02 6.54 11.94
C ASP A 62 6.75 5.92 13.14
N ASP A 63 7.57 4.89 12.94
CA ASP A 63 8.28 4.20 14.03
C ASP A 63 9.27 5.14 14.76
N VAL A 64 9.94 6.01 13.99
CA VAL A 64 10.93 6.96 14.50
C VAL A 64 10.33 8.32 14.86
N LEU A 65 9.02 8.50 14.73
CA LEU A 65 8.34 9.79 14.90
C LEU A 65 8.65 10.45 16.25
N LYS A 66 8.55 9.70 17.35
CA LYS A 66 8.85 10.19 18.70
C LYS A 66 10.31 10.60 18.85
N GLN A 67 11.23 9.83 18.26
CA GLN A 67 12.66 10.11 18.31
C GLN A 67 12.96 11.40 17.55
N ARG A 68 12.42 11.56 16.34
CA ARG A 68 12.60 12.78 15.52
C ARG A 68 12.08 14.02 16.23
N LEU A 69 10.88 13.96 16.81
CA LEU A 69 10.32 15.07 17.59
C LEU A 69 11.19 15.49 18.78
N ASN A 70 11.92 14.55 19.39
CA ASN A 70 12.87 14.81 20.49
C ASN A 70 14.25 15.27 19.99
N MET A 71 14.64 14.95 18.76
CA MET A 71 15.90 15.46 18.17
C MET A 71 15.76 16.93 17.82
N TYR A 72 14.68 17.29 17.12
CA TYR A 72 14.39 18.67 16.75
C TYR A 72 14.04 19.56 17.96
N SER A 73 13.80 19.02 19.15
CA SER A 73 13.65 19.85 20.34
C SER A 73 14.95 20.50 20.84
N ARG A 74 16.09 20.18 20.22
CA ARG A 74 17.41 20.76 20.56
C ARG A 74 17.79 21.93 19.66
N ASP A 75 17.16 22.07 18.49
CA ASP A 75 17.38 23.18 17.55
C ASP A 75 16.20 24.16 17.65
N GLU A 76 16.41 25.31 18.28
CA GLU A 76 15.36 26.28 18.65
C GLU A 76 14.79 27.09 17.46
N GLU A 77 15.35 26.98 16.25
CA GLU A 77 15.05 27.88 15.13
C GLU A 77 13.92 27.40 14.19
N MET A 78 13.54 26.11 14.22
CA MET A 78 12.46 25.58 13.36
C MET A 78 11.27 25.10 14.18
N ASN A 79 10.06 25.32 13.67
CA ASN A 79 8.86 24.69 14.22
C ASN A 79 8.92 23.18 13.93
N LYS A 80 9.61 22.44 14.81
CA LYS A 80 9.86 20.99 14.71
C LYS A 80 8.63 20.16 14.35
N CYS A 81 7.48 20.59 14.85
CA CYS A 81 6.22 19.93 14.65
C CYS A 81 5.69 20.12 13.22
N GLU A 82 5.98 21.27 12.62
CA GLU A 82 5.62 21.55 11.23
C GLU A 82 6.49 20.72 10.27
N VAL A 83 7.80 20.71 10.47
CA VAL A 83 8.75 19.94 9.66
C VAL A 83 8.41 18.45 9.69
N VAL A 84 8.28 17.88 10.90
CA VAL A 84 7.93 16.46 11.06
C VAL A 84 6.55 16.15 10.47
N LYS A 85 5.59 17.07 10.57
CA LYS A 85 4.25 16.90 10.00
C LYS A 85 4.29 16.87 8.46
N GLU A 86 5.01 17.79 7.83
CA GLU A 86 5.16 17.83 6.37
C GLU A 86 5.79 16.54 5.85
N GLU A 87 6.88 16.09 6.48
CA GLU A 87 7.54 14.82 6.14
C GLU A 87 6.58 13.62 6.29
N LEU A 88 5.82 13.59 7.38
CA LEU A 88 4.89 12.51 7.68
C LEU A 88 3.74 12.47 6.66
N TYR A 89 3.21 13.63 6.27
CA TYR A 89 2.09 13.72 5.32
C TYR A 89 2.50 13.26 3.93
N GLU A 90 3.68 13.64 3.44
CA GLU A 90 4.19 13.14 2.16
C GLU A 90 4.32 11.60 2.18
N ASN A 91 4.84 11.05 3.27
CA ASN A 91 4.95 9.60 3.45
C ASN A 91 3.58 8.91 3.46
N TRP A 92 2.60 9.46 4.17
CA TRP A 92 1.25 8.94 4.19
C TRP A 92 0.60 8.98 2.81
N ASN A 93 0.77 10.08 2.09
CA ASN A 93 0.23 10.23 0.75
C ASN A 93 0.80 9.18 -0.20
N ILE A 94 2.12 9.00 -0.21
CA ILE A 94 2.78 7.96 -1.03
C ILE A 94 2.21 6.57 -0.71
N ARG A 95 2.05 6.22 0.57
CA ARG A 95 1.52 4.90 0.94
C ARG A 95 0.06 4.73 0.52
N LEU A 96 -0.77 5.76 0.68
CA LEU A 96 -2.15 5.74 0.22
C LEU A 96 -2.25 5.62 -1.30
N ASP A 97 -1.44 6.37 -2.05
CA ASP A 97 -1.41 6.28 -3.52
C ASP A 97 -1.10 4.85 -4.00
N ILE A 98 -0.15 4.18 -3.35
CA ILE A 98 0.19 2.78 -3.64
C ILE A 98 -1.00 1.85 -3.36
N ILE A 99 -1.64 1.99 -2.20
CA ILE A 99 -2.76 1.14 -1.79
C ILE A 99 -3.96 1.36 -2.71
N ASN A 100 -4.31 2.62 -2.98
CA ASN A 100 -5.41 3.02 -3.86
C ASN A 100 -5.15 2.56 -5.31
N PHE A 101 -3.91 2.63 -5.78
CA PHE A 101 -3.55 2.08 -7.08
C PHE A 101 -3.82 0.57 -7.15
N CYS A 102 -3.37 -0.20 -6.15
CA CYS A 102 -3.64 -1.63 -6.13
C CYS A 102 -5.12 -1.97 -5.90
N GLU A 103 -5.88 -1.11 -5.21
CA GLU A 103 -7.34 -1.21 -5.11
C GLU A 103 -8.00 -1.07 -6.49
N GLU A 104 -7.63 -0.04 -7.25
CA GLU A 104 -8.13 0.19 -8.60
C GLU A 104 -7.77 -0.98 -9.53
N GLN A 105 -6.52 -1.45 -9.47
CA GLN A 105 -6.10 -2.63 -10.22
C GLN A 105 -6.95 -3.85 -9.85
N SER A 106 -7.23 -4.06 -8.56
CA SER A 106 -8.09 -5.16 -8.09
C SER A 106 -9.51 -5.08 -8.68
N ARG A 107 -10.07 -3.87 -8.81
CA ARG A 107 -11.38 -3.65 -9.43
C ARG A 107 -11.35 -4.05 -10.90
N GLN A 108 -10.32 -3.64 -11.64
CA GLN A 108 -10.14 -4.01 -13.05
C GLN A 108 -9.93 -5.52 -13.25
N ILE A 109 -9.20 -6.19 -12.33
CA ILE A 109 -9.09 -7.66 -12.33
C ILE A 109 -10.49 -8.27 -12.23
N LYS A 110 -11.28 -7.81 -11.27
CA LYS A 110 -12.62 -8.32 -11.02
C LYS A 110 -13.53 -8.14 -12.22
N GLU A 111 -13.57 -6.93 -12.80
CA GLU A 111 -14.39 -6.64 -13.98
C GLU A 111 -14.02 -7.56 -15.16
N THR A 112 -12.73 -7.79 -15.39
CA THR A 112 -12.26 -8.71 -16.43
C THR A 112 -12.72 -10.15 -16.17
N LEU A 113 -12.65 -10.61 -14.91
CA LEU A 113 -13.10 -11.95 -14.51
C LEU A 113 -14.62 -12.08 -14.63
N ASP A 114 -15.37 -11.07 -14.22
CA ASP A 114 -16.83 -11.05 -14.30
C ASP A 114 -17.31 -11.04 -15.76
N LEU A 115 -16.64 -10.33 -16.66
CA LEU A 115 -16.93 -10.42 -18.09
C LEU A 115 -16.64 -11.81 -18.67
N LYS A 116 -15.57 -12.48 -18.19
CA LYS A 116 -15.14 -13.78 -18.73
C LYS A 116 -15.93 -14.96 -18.17
N TYR A 117 -16.33 -14.88 -16.90
CA TYR A 117 -16.92 -16.00 -16.16
C TYR A 117 -18.30 -15.70 -15.56
N GLY A 118 -18.66 -14.44 -15.37
CA GLY A 118 -19.92 -14.02 -14.72
C GLY A 118 -21.17 -14.22 -15.58
N SER A 119 -21.05 -14.18 -16.92
CA SER A 119 -22.21 -14.37 -17.83
C SER A 119 -22.47 -15.83 -18.22
N ASN A 120 -21.50 -16.74 -18.03
CA ASN A 120 -21.59 -18.14 -18.46
C ASN A 120 -21.97 -19.12 -17.35
N ALA A 121 -22.01 -18.68 -16.08
CA ALA A 121 -22.41 -19.52 -14.96
C ALA A 121 -23.90 -19.93 -15.02
N SER A 122 -24.76 -19.12 -15.63
CA SER A 122 -26.21 -19.31 -15.55
C SER A 122 -26.82 -20.15 -16.69
N LEU A 123 -26.07 -20.43 -17.76
CA LEU A 123 -26.63 -21.00 -19.00
C LEU A 123 -26.17 -22.43 -19.31
N SER A 124 -25.24 -23.00 -18.54
CA SER A 124 -24.75 -24.38 -18.78
C SER A 124 -24.39 -25.16 -17.52
N GLU A 125 -25.00 -24.85 -16.37
CA GLU A 125 -24.99 -25.80 -15.25
C GLU A 125 -25.83 -27.02 -15.63
N HIS A 126 -25.22 -27.96 -16.36
CA HIS A 126 -25.70 -29.33 -16.32
C HIS A 126 -25.65 -29.77 -14.86
N LYS A 127 -26.82 -29.79 -14.21
CA LYS A 127 -26.99 -30.38 -12.89
C LYS A 127 -26.61 -31.85 -13.00
N ILE A 128 -25.37 -32.18 -12.63
CA ILE A 128 -24.91 -33.55 -12.52
C ILE A 128 -25.68 -34.17 -11.35
N ASP A 129 -26.36 -35.29 -11.60
CA ASP A 129 -27.07 -36.02 -10.55
C ASP A 129 -26.06 -36.43 -9.46
N PRO A 130 -26.26 -36.09 -8.18
CA PRO A 130 -25.38 -36.48 -7.09
C PRO A 130 -25.17 -38.00 -6.97
N ARG A 131 -26.04 -38.82 -7.59
CA ARG A 131 -25.88 -40.28 -7.68
C ARG A 131 -24.81 -40.71 -8.70
N ILE A 132 -24.53 -39.87 -9.69
CA ILE A 132 -23.50 -40.10 -10.72
C ILE A 132 -22.16 -39.56 -10.21
N ASP A 133 -22.17 -38.38 -9.60
CA ASP A 133 -20.99 -37.77 -9.00
C ASP A 133 -21.35 -36.98 -7.72
N PRO A 134 -21.09 -37.55 -6.53
CA PRO A 134 -21.33 -36.88 -5.25
C PRO A 134 -20.48 -35.62 -5.02
N TYR A 135 -19.38 -35.44 -5.77
CA TYR A 135 -18.44 -34.34 -5.60
C TYR A 135 -18.60 -33.22 -6.63
N ALA A 136 -19.42 -33.42 -7.67
CA ALA A 136 -19.61 -32.45 -8.75
C ALA A 136 -19.90 -31.01 -8.26
N ALA A 137 -20.75 -30.87 -7.24
CA ALA A 137 -21.07 -29.55 -6.66
C ALA A 137 -19.87 -28.89 -5.97
N ARG A 138 -19.02 -29.68 -5.29
CA ARG A 138 -17.80 -29.19 -4.65
C ARG A 138 -16.78 -28.77 -5.70
N ASP A 139 -16.55 -29.61 -6.70
CA ASP A 139 -15.58 -29.36 -7.75
C ASP A 139 -15.96 -28.12 -8.60
N GLN A 140 -17.26 -27.89 -8.80
CA GLN A 140 -17.77 -26.65 -9.40
C GLN A 140 -17.45 -25.42 -8.55
N LEU A 141 -17.65 -25.50 -7.23
CA LEU A 141 -17.29 -24.44 -6.29
C LEU A 141 -15.79 -24.18 -6.31
N ASP A 142 -14.96 -25.21 -6.18
CA ASP A 142 -13.50 -25.11 -6.19
C ASP A 142 -13.01 -24.48 -7.51
N SER A 143 -13.61 -24.85 -8.65
CA SER A 143 -13.33 -24.26 -9.96
C SER A 143 -13.72 -22.78 -10.03
N GLN A 144 -14.89 -22.40 -9.47
CA GLN A 144 -15.28 -21.00 -9.38
C GLN A 144 -14.35 -20.21 -8.47
N GLU A 145 -13.97 -20.74 -7.32
CA GLU A 145 -13.04 -20.08 -6.40
C GLU A 145 -11.66 -19.90 -7.00
N ALA A 146 -11.14 -20.91 -7.71
CA ALA A 146 -9.86 -20.85 -8.39
C ALA A 146 -9.80 -19.71 -9.43
N LYS A 147 -10.90 -19.45 -10.16
CA LYS A 147 -10.96 -18.35 -11.15
C LYS A 147 -10.78 -16.97 -10.52
N TYR A 148 -11.20 -16.80 -9.28
CA TYR A 148 -11.15 -15.52 -8.55
C TYR A 148 -10.03 -15.46 -7.50
N ALA A 149 -9.19 -16.48 -7.38
CA ALA A 149 -8.18 -16.59 -6.34
C ALA A 149 -7.18 -15.42 -6.35
N GLU A 150 -6.71 -15.02 -7.53
CA GLU A 150 -5.78 -13.89 -7.68
C GLU A 150 -6.41 -12.57 -7.21
N TRP A 151 -7.64 -12.29 -7.66
CA TRP A 151 -8.38 -11.11 -7.23
C TRP A 151 -8.61 -11.10 -5.71
N LYS A 152 -9.03 -12.24 -5.14
CA LYS A 152 -9.23 -12.37 -3.67
C LYS A 152 -7.93 -12.04 -2.92
N LYS A 153 -6.79 -12.52 -3.41
CA LYS A 153 -5.47 -12.23 -2.81
C LYS A 153 -5.15 -10.74 -2.82
N VAL A 154 -5.28 -10.07 -3.97
CA VAL A 154 -5.01 -8.62 -4.08
C VAL A 154 -5.98 -7.83 -3.19
N LYS A 155 -7.28 -8.17 -3.23
CA LYS A 155 -8.29 -7.51 -2.42
C LYS A 155 -8.00 -7.62 -0.93
N GLN A 156 -7.65 -8.82 -0.45
CA GLN A 156 -7.28 -9.02 0.94
C GLN A 156 -6.03 -8.21 1.31
N TRP A 157 -5.03 -8.18 0.43
CA TRP A 157 -3.82 -7.40 0.65
C TRP A 157 -4.11 -5.90 0.78
N VAL A 158 -4.98 -5.35 -0.08
CA VAL A 158 -5.42 -3.95 -0.03
C VAL A 158 -6.13 -3.68 1.29
N GLN A 159 -7.12 -4.51 1.66
CA GLN A 159 -7.88 -4.34 2.90
C GLN A 159 -6.96 -4.33 4.13
N ASN A 160 -6.05 -5.30 4.22
CA ASN A 160 -5.09 -5.37 5.32
C ASN A 160 -4.21 -4.11 5.39
N ASN A 161 -3.69 -3.63 4.25
CA ASN A 161 -2.83 -2.45 4.24
C ASN A 161 -3.61 -1.17 4.55
N SER A 162 -4.86 -1.02 4.08
CA SER A 162 -5.72 0.10 4.45
C SER A 162 -6.00 0.15 5.96
N GLU A 163 -6.23 -1.01 6.60
CA GLU A 163 -6.39 -1.11 8.05
C GLU A 163 -5.11 -0.73 8.79
N ILE A 164 -3.95 -1.21 8.33
CA ILE A 164 -2.64 -0.85 8.89
C ILE A 164 -2.42 0.66 8.81
N GLU A 165 -2.69 1.28 7.65
CA GLU A 165 -2.51 2.73 7.50
C GLU A 165 -3.45 3.52 8.42
N SER A 166 -4.70 3.11 8.59
CA SER A 166 -5.63 3.74 9.54
C SER A 166 -5.09 3.71 10.98
N ILE A 167 -4.51 2.58 11.41
CA ILE A 167 -3.91 2.44 12.75
C ILE A 167 -2.67 3.33 12.89
N LEU A 168 -1.79 3.33 11.89
CA LEU A 168 -0.55 4.12 11.91
C LEU A 168 -0.85 5.61 11.94
N GLN A 169 -1.72 6.08 11.05
CA GLN A 169 -2.18 7.46 11.00
C GLN A 169 -2.78 7.90 12.34
N GLY A 170 -3.70 7.11 12.91
CA GLY A 170 -4.29 7.40 14.22
C GLY A 170 -3.28 7.44 15.36
N THR A 171 -2.30 6.54 15.33
CA THR A 171 -1.23 6.50 16.34
C THR A 171 -0.34 7.73 16.25
N SER A 172 0.06 8.08 15.05
CA SER A 172 0.93 9.22 14.76
C SER A 172 0.24 10.57 15.02
N ASP A 173 -1.06 10.71 14.70
CA ASP A 173 -1.88 11.87 15.11
C ASP A 173 -1.92 12.04 16.62
N LYS A 174 -2.14 10.94 17.36
CA LYS A 174 -2.08 10.97 18.83
C LYS A 174 -0.72 11.44 19.34
N ILE A 175 0.39 10.99 18.73
CA ILE A 175 1.74 11.41 19.10
C ILE A 175 1.93 12.91 18.84
N LEU A 176 1.53 13.40 17.66
CA LEU A 176 1.61 14.82 17.33
C LEU A 176 0.76 15.68 18.27
N ARG A 177 -0.48 15.27 18.58
CA ARG A 177 -1.32 15.97 19.57
C ARG A 177 -0.66 16.05 20.95
N GLN A 178 0.00 14.98 21.38
CA GLN A 178 0.67 14.94 22.69
C GLN A 178 1.96 15.76 22.76
N LYS A 179 2.71 15.86 21.65
CA LYS A 179 4.05 16.47 21.62
C LYS A 179 4.10 17.85 21.00
N CYS A 180 3.08 18.22 20.24
CA CYS A 180 3.02 19.45 19.48
C CYS A 180 1.83 20.31 19.92
N ASN A 181 0.61 19.97 19.49
CA ASN A 181 -0.59 20.72 19.86
C ASN A 181 -1.79 19.78 20.03
N GLN A 182 -2.30 19.69 21.26
CA GLN A 182 -3.41 18.80 21.61
C GLN A 182 -4.74 19.18 20.92
N ASN A 183 -4.91 20.46 20.59
CA ASN A 183 -6.15 20.98 20.00
C ASN A 183 -6.17 20.86 18.47
N THR A 184 -5.06 20.44 17.86
CA THR A 184 -4.95 20.28 16.41
C THR A 184 -5.41 18.89 15.99
N ASP A 185 -6.17 18.81 14.91
CA ASP A 185 -6.53 17.55 14.26
C ASP A 185 -5.64 17.33 13.03
N TYR A 186 -4.55 16.58 13.22
CA TYR A 186 -3.56 16.38 12.18
C TYR A 186 -4.10 15.45 11.08
N LEU A 187 -4.89 14.43 11.45
CA LEU A 187 -5.57 13.59 10.44
C LEU A 187 -6.46 14.41 9.52
N LYS A 188 -7.34 15.23 10.10
CA LYS A 188 -8.25 16.06 9.30
C LYS A 188 -7.46 16.99 8.39
N GLN A 189 -6.41 17.63 8.90
CA GLN A 189 -5.54 18.48 8.09
C GLN A 189 -4.92 17.71 6.92
N PHE A 190 -4.44 16.50 7.15
CA PHE A 190 -3.89 15.65 6.10
C PHE A 190 -4.92 15.40 4.99
N TYR A 191 -6.11 14.93 5.34
CA TYR A 191 -7.18 14.67 4.37
C TYR A 191 -7.65 15.93 3.64
N ASP A 192 -7.77 17.05 4.35
CA ASP A 192 -8.10 18.36 3.75
C ASP A 192 -7.03 18.83 2.75
N THR A 193 -5.76 18.47 2.96
CA THR A 193 -4.63 18.88 2.11
C THR A 193 -4.46 17.97 0.88
N PHE A 194 -4.58 16.66 1.05
CA PHE A 194 -4.21 15.67 0.02
C PHE A 194 -5.40 14.97 -0.64
N GLN A 195 -6.60 14.94 -0.05
CA GLN A 195 -7.77 14.26 -0.62
C GLN A 195 -8.86 15.19 -1.18
N LYS A 196 -8.64 16.51 -1.23
CA LYS A 196 -9.53 17.47 -1.93
C LYS A 196 -9.20 17.67 -3.42
N LYS A 197 -8.31 16.85 -4.01
CA LYS A 197 -8.00 16.87 -5.44
C LYS A 197 -8.69 15.74 -6.18
#